data_AF-A0A0R2EZG9-F1
#
_entry.id   AF-A0A0R2EZG9-F1
#
_cell.length_a   1.000
_cell.length_b   1.000
_cell.length_c   1.000
_cell.angle_alpha   90.00
_cell.angle_beta   90.00
_cell.angle_gamma   90.00
#
_symmetry.space_group_name_H-M   'P 1'
#
loop_
_entity.id
_entity.type
_entity.pdbx_description
1 polymer ?
#
loop_
_entity_poly.entity_id
_entity_poly.type
_entity_poly.pdbx_seq_one_letter_code
_entity_poly.pdbx_strand_id
1 'polypeptide(L)'
;MTAMQRHLTHQHQGAVNALLQSTSKYNTLTATQRDLLTAFASGDKDKLIAEQLDLSPSTVRHQKFTFREKAKRAKLYLAQYEAIFEDSSTSMLPIPPSITHPDDRFKISETDYATLVQKYFDFSQPTPVLTQLPKGEKKLITLLYRISEELDFDRHYSTAEINSVLKPIYFDYGLLERYLVDYGFVARTPDGRDYWRIF
;
A
#
# COMPACT_ATOMS: atom_id res chain seq x y z
N MET A 1 6.66 -1.64 -23.45
CA MET A 1 7.47 -0.65 -22.71
C MET A 1 6.70 0.65 -22.57
N THR A 2 6.50 1.14 -21.36
CA THR A 2 5.79 2.40 -21.09
C THR A 2 6.60 3.61 -21.59
N ALA A 3 5.97 4.78 -21.75
CA ALA A 3 6.67 6.01 -22.15
C ALA A 3 7.81 6.37 -21.17
N MET A 4 7.61 6.12 -19.87
CA MET A 4 8.61 6.29 -18.83
C MET A 4 9.81 5.36 -18.99
N GLN A 5 9.60 4.08 -19.31
CA GLN A 5 10.70 3.14 -19.58
C GLN A 5 11.55 3.57 -20.77
N ARG A 6 10.93 4.04 -21.87
CA ARG A 6 11.66 4.56 -23.04
C ARG A 6 12.51 5.79 -22.70
N HIS A 7 11.98 6.74 -21.91
CA HIS A 7 12.73 7.91 -21.47
C HIS A 7 13.93 7.51 -20.60
N LEU A 8 13.73 6.60 -19.63
CA LEU A 8 14.81 6.12 -18.76
C LEU A 8 15.93 5.44 -19.56
N THR A 9 15.60 4.62 -20.56
CA THR A 9 16.61 3.97 -21.40
C THR A 9 17.34 4.95 -22.32
N HIS A 10 16.63 5.87 -22.99
CA HIS A 10 17.25 6.77 -23.97
C HIS A 10 17.99 7.96 -23.37
N GLN A 11 17.46 8.57 -22.30
CA GLN A 11 18.03 9.80 -21.73
C GLN A 11 18.99 9.51 -20.58
N HIS A 12 18.78 8.42 -19.84
CA HIS A 12 19.53 8.12 -18.62
C HIS A 12 20.29 6.79 -18.69
N GLN A 13 20.31 6.12 -19.84
CA GLN A 13 20.94 4.80 -20.02
C GLN A 13 20.44 3.74 -19.02
N GLY A 14 19.17 3.85 -18.62
CA GLY A 14 18.51 2.95 -17.67
C GLY A 14 18.35 3.52 -16.26
N ALA A 15 17.50 2.87 -15.46
CA ALA A 15 17.12 3.34 -14.13
C ALA A 15 18.30 3.37 -13.13
N VAL A 16 19.23 2.42 -13.24
CA VAL A 16 20.41 2.35 -12.35
C VAL A 16 21.29 3.58 -12.53
N ASN A 17 21.63 3.91 -13.77
CA ASN A 17 22.49 5.06 -14.06
C ASN A 17 21.79 6.38 -13.69
N ALA A 18 20.47 6.49 -13.93
CA ALA A 18 19.67 7.63 -13.47
C ALA A 18 19.77 7.87 -11.95
N LEU A 19 19.72 6.81 -11.14
CA LEU A 19 19.82 6.91 -9.68
C LEU A 19 21.24 7.28 -9.24
N LEU A 20 22.26 6.65 -9.83
CA LEU A 20 23.66 6.92 -9.49
C LEU A 20 24.10 8.33 -9.87
N GLN A 21 23.58 8.88 -10.98
CA GLN A 21 23.92 10.23 -11.48
C GLN A 21 22.94 11.31 -11.03
N SER A 22 21.98 10.99 -10.16
CA SER A 22 20.98 11.96 -9.70
C SER A 22 21.65 13.20 -9.10
N THR A 23 21.23 14.39 -9.55
CA THR A 23 21.67 15.69 -9.00
C THR A 23 20.98 16.07 -7.68
N SER A 24 20.19 15.14 -7.13
CA SER A 24 19.55 15.31 -5.83
C SER A 24 20.58 15.56 -4.73
N LYS A 25 20.28 16.51 -3.83
CA LYS A 25 21.12 16.79 -2.63
C LYS A 25 21.30 15.57 -1.72
N TYR A 26 20.45 14.54 -1.87
CA TYR A 26 20.54 13.30 -1.09
C TYR A 26 21.48 12.26 -1.72
N ASN A 27 21.91 12.46 -2.98
CA ASN A 27 22.92 11.63 -3.59
C ASN A 27 24.31 12.08 -3.14
N THR A 28 24.84 11.41 -2.13
CA THR A 28 26.14 11.74 -1.51
C THR A 28 27.29 10.85 -2.02
N LEU A 29 27.06 10.09 -3.09
CA LEU A 29 28.07 9.19 -3.66
C LEU A 29 29.22 9.98 -4.28
N THR A 30 30.45 9.60 -3.91
CA THR A 30 31.65 10.13 -4.60
C THR A 30 31.73 9.60 -6.02
N ALA A 31 32.56 10.23 -6.88
CA ALA A 31 32.79 9.75 -8.25
C ALA A 31 33.22 8.27 -8.26
N THR A 32 34.23 7.91 -7.47
CA THR A 32 34.71 6.53 -7.34
C THR A 32 33.63 5.57 -6.85
N GLN A 33 32.73 6.00 -5.96
CA GLN A 33 31.62 5.17 -5.49
C GLN A 33 30.57 4.95 -6.58
N ARG A 34 30.30 5.95 -7.43
CA ARG A 34 29.45 5.81 -8.61
C ARG A 34 30.04 4.83 -9.62
N ASP A 35 31.35 4.91 -9.87
CA ASP A 35 32.06 4.01 -10.79
C ASP A 35 32.00 2.56 -10.28
N LEU A 36 32.26 2.35 -8.98
CA LEU A 36 32.16 1.04 -8.34
C LEU A 36 30.74 0.46 -8.41
N LEU A 37 29.71 1.24 -8.08
CA LEU A 37 28.31 0.77 -8.14
C LEU A 37 27.87 0.48 -9.58
N THR A 38 28.37 1.24 -10.56
CA THR A 38 28.14 0.98 -11.98
C THR A 38 28.80 -0.33 -12.41
N ALA A 39 30.05 -0.56 -12.02
CA ALA A 39 30.76 -1.81 -12.28
C ALA A 39 30.11 -3.01 -11.57
N PHE A 40 29.49 -2.83 -10.40
CA PHE A 40 28.73 -3.91 -9.76
C PHE A 40 27.44 -4.25 -10.49
N ALA A 41 26.84 -3.29 -11.21
CA ALA A 41 25.62 -3.52 -11.97
C ALA A 41 25.86 -4.35 -13.25
N SER A 42 27.10 -4.42 -13.77
CA SER A 42 27.42 -5.25 -14.95
C SER A 42 27.39 -6.75 -14.67
N GLY A 43 27.46 -7.15 -13.38
CA GLY A 43 27.53 -8.56 -12.98
C GLY A 43 28.92 -9.19 -13.12
N ASP A 44 29.95 -8.39 -13.42
CA ASP A 44 31.32 -8.87 -13.57
C ASP A 44 31.89 -9.46 -12.28
N LYS A 45 32.87 -10.38 -12.44
CA LYS A 45 33.60 -10.95 -11.30
C LYS A 45 34.48 -9.90 -10.65
N ASP A 46 34.66 -9.97 -9.32
CA ASP A 46 35.46 -9.03 -8.53
C ASP A 46 36.87 -8.78 -9.11
N LYS A 47 37.48 -9.82 -9.70
CA LYS A 47 38.81 -9.71 -10.32
C LYS A 47 38.81 -8.78 -11.55
N LEU A 48 37.79 -8.89 -12.40
CA LEU A 48 37.65 -8.04 -13.58
C LEU A 48 37.34 -6.60 -13.19
N ILE A 49 36.48 -6.41 -12.19
CA ILE A 49 36.17 -5.07 -11.65
C ILE A 49 37.43 -4.43 -11.05
N ALA A 50 38.24 -5.21 -10.35
CA ALA A 50 39.51 -4.78 -9.79
C ALA A 50 40.47 -4.31 -10.90
N GLU A 51 40.61 -5.08 -11.98
CA GLU A 51 41.43 -4.70 -13.14
C GLU A 51 40.91 -3.45 -13.86
N GLN A 52 39.59 -3.33 -14.07
CA GLN A 52 38.97 -2.18 -14.76
C GLN A 52 39.14 -0.86 -14.01
N LEU A 53 39.11 -0.91 -12.68
CA LEU A 53 39.14 0.29 -11.82
C LEU A 53 40.52 0.55 -11.19
N ASP A 54 41.54 -0.21 -11.58
CA ASP A 54 42.89 -0.18 -10.99
C ASP A 54 42.88 -0.33 -9.46
N LEU A 55 42.12 -1.32 -8.98
CA LEU A 55 41.96 -1.66 -7.56
C LEU A 55 42.44 -3.07 -7.28
N SER A 56 42.67 -3.37 -6.00
CA SER A 56 42.90 -4.75 -5.58
C SER A 56 41.57 -5.51 -5.44
N PRO A 57 41.53 -6.84 -5.68
CA PRO A 57 40.33 -7.65 -5.43
C PRO A 57 39.83 -7.58 -3.98
N SER A 58 40.72 -7.40 -3.00
CA SER A 58 40.33 -7.23 -1.59
C SER A 58 39.64 -5.88 -1.36
N THR A 59 40.11 -4.81 -2.02
CA THR A 59 39.44 -3.50 -2.00
C THR A 59 38.02 -3.62 -2.56
N VAL A 60 37.84 -4.29 -3.69
CA VAL A 60 36.51 -4.49 -4.30
C VAL A 60 35.54 -5.20 -3.35
N ARG A 61 35.98 -6.31 -2.72
CA ARG A 61 35.18 -7.04 -1.72
C ARG A 61 34.82 -6.17 -0.52
N HIS A 62 35.79 -5.41 -0.01
CA HIS A 62 35.58 -4.50 1.11
C HIS A 62 34.56 -3.39 0.78
N GLN A 63 34.61 -2.85 -0.45
CA GLN A 63 33.64 -1.84 -0.89
C GLN A 63 32.24 -2.43 -1.03
N LYS A 64 32.07 -3.63 -1.60
CA LYS A 64 30.78 -4.34 -1.63
C LYS A 64 30.19 -4.52 -0.24
N PHE A 65 31.02 -4.96 0.71
CA PHE A 65 30.62 -5.09 2.11
C PHE A 65 30.18 -3.74 2.70
N THR A 66 30.97 -2.70 2.49
CA THR A 66 30.69 -1.34 3.00
C THR A 66 29.37 -0.78 2.45
N PHE A 67 29.11 -0.92 1.14
CA PHE A 67 27.83 -0.50 0.56
C PHE A 67 26.65 -1.27 1.15
N ARG A 68 26.79 -2.57 1.36
CA ARG A 68 25.75 -3.39 1.99
C ARG A 68 25.44 -2.93 3.43
N GLU A 69 26.48 -2.63 4.21
CA GLU A 69 26.29 -2.13 5.57
C GLU A 69 25.68 -0.72 5.59
N LYS A 70 26.06 0.16 4.66
CA LYS A 70 25.41 1.47 4.48
C LYS A 70 23.93 1.34 4.15
N ALA A 71 23.57 0.43 3.24
CA ALA A 71 22.17 0.18 2.88
C ALA A 71 21.35 -0.33 4.07
N LYS A 72 21.89 -1.25 4.87
CA LYS A 72 21.25 -1.71 6.11
C LYS A 72 21.04 -0.58 7.11
N ARG A 73 22.05 0.28 7.31
CA ARG A 73 21.96 1.45 8.21
C ARG A 73 20.91 2.44 7.74
N ALA A 74 20.86 2.75 6.44
CA ALA A 74 19.85 3.63 5.86
C ALA A 74 18.43 3.06 6.07
N LYS A 75 18.25 1.74 5.88
CA LYS A 75 16.97 1.08 6.14
C LYS A 75 16.57 1.14 7.62
N LEU A 76 17.51 0.91 8.53
CA LEU A 76 17.26 1.03 9.97
C LEU A 76 16.89 2.46 10.35
N TYR A 77 17.61 3.45 9.84
CA TYR A 77 17.33 4.85 10.09
C TYR A 77 15.95 5.26 9.57
N LEU A 78 15.59 4.82 8.37
CA LEU A 78 14.25 5.04 7.82
C LEU A 78 13.18 4.47 8.76
N ALA A 79 13.30 3.20 9.15
CA ALA A 79 12.35 2.57 10.06
C ALA A 79 12.28 3.28 11.42
N GLN A 80 13.40 3.77 11.95
CA GLN A 80 13.44 4.56 13.19
C GLN A 80 12.75 5.91 13.02
N TYR A 81 12.98 6.59 11.90
CA TYR A 81 12.36 7.86 11.60
C TYR A 81 10.85 7.72 11.46
N GLU A 82 10.40 6.76 10.64
CA GLU A 82 8.99 6.43 10.45
C GLU A 82 8.34 6.08 11.80
N ALA A 83 8.96 5.24 12.63
CA ALA A 83 8.42 4.88 13.94
C ALA A 83 8.29 6.05 14.94
N ILE A 84 9.08 7.12 14.81
CA ILE A 84 9.07 8.28 15.72
C ILE A 84 8.21 9.42 15.17
N PHE A 85 8.20 9.60 13.85
CA PHE A 85 7.71 10.82 13.20
C PHE A 85 6.63 10.57 12.14
N GLU A 86 6.43 9.34 11.65
CA GLU A 86 5.20 9.03 10.94
C GLU A 86 4.10 8.78 11.97
N ASP A 87 3.20 9.76 12.11
CA ASP A 87 1.85 9.47 12.59
C ASP A 87 1.25 8.38 11.69
N SER A 88 0.39 7.51 12.22
CA SER A 88 -0.42 6.49 11.51
C SER A 88 -1.34 7.05 10.39
N SER A 89 -1.09 8.28 9.97
CA SER A 89 -1.70 9.02 8.87
C SER A 89 -1.18 8.61 7.49
N THR A 90 -0.01 7.96 7.35
CA THR A 90 0.51 7.50 6.06
C THR A 90 0.06 6.09 5.67
N SER A 91 -0.41 5.28 6.63
CA SER A 91 -1.04 3.99 6.35
C SER A 91 -2.42 4.22 5.74
N MET A 92 -2.52 4.02 4.43
CA MET A 92 -3.80 3.99 3.72
C MET A 92 -4.47 2.64 3.91
N LEU A 93 -5.79 2.63 4.02
CA LEU A 93 -6.55 1.39 4.02
C LEU A 93 -6.36 0.64 2.68
N PRO A 94 -6.31 -0.70 2.71
CA PRO A 94 -6.22 -1.51 1.50
C PRO A 94 -7.45 -1.30 0.61
N ILE A 95 -7.32 -1.36 -0.71
CA ILE A 95 -8.43 -1.14 -1.65
C ILE A 95 -9.04 -2.49 -2.05
N PRO A 96 -10.39 -2.63 -2.09
CA PRO A 96 -11.01 -3.87 -2.54
C PRO A 96 -10.55 -4.28 -3.95
N PRO A 97 -10.17 -5.55 -4.18
CA PRO A 97 -9.52 -6.00 -5.42
C PRO A 97 -10.44 -5.92 -6.65
N SER A 98 -11.76 -5.86 -6.45
CA SER A 98 -12.75 -5.66 -7.51
C SER A 98 -12.72 -4.24 -8.09
N ILE A 99 -12.10 -3.26 -7.42
CA ILE A 99 -11.97 -1.88 -7.87
C ILE A 99 -10.78 -1.77 -8.83
N THR A 100 -11.06 -1.80 -10.14
CA THR A 100 -10.03 -1.75 -11.19
C THR A 100 -9.39 -0.36 -11.35
N HIS A 101 -10.13 0.70 -11.01
CA HIS A 101 -9.69 2.09 -11.13
C HIS A 101 -10.00 2.86 -9.84
N PRO A 102 -9.14 2.75 -8.80
CA PRO A 102 -9.32 3.51 -7.58
C PRO A 102 -9.09 5.01 -7.83
N ASP A 103 -9.97 5.83 -7.25
CA ASP A 103 -9.87 7.29 -7.27
C ASP A 103 -9.74 7.86 -5.86
N ASP A 104 -9.87 9.18 -5.72
CA ASP A 104 -9.71 9.90 -4.45
C ASP A 104 -10.63 9.39 -3.32
N ARG A 105 -11.71 8.68 -3.65
CA ARG A 105 -12.66 8.15 -2.67
C ARG A 105 -12.06 7.01 -1.82
N PHE A 106 -11.04 6.33 -2.33
CA PHE A 106 -10.33 5.25 -1.62
C PHE A 106 -9.06 5.72 -0.91
N LYS A 107 -8.69 7.00 -1.01
CA LYS A 107 -7.54 7.58 -0.28
C LYS A 107 -7.92 7.82 1.19
N ILE A 108 -8.15 6.75 1.93
CA ILE A 108 -8.56 6.77 3.35
C ILE A 108 -7.35 6.36 4.20
N SER A 109 -6.93 7.22 5.13
CA SER A 109 -5.91 6.85 6.12
C SER A 109 -6.53 6.07 7.28
N GLU A 110 -5.71 5.32 8.02
CA GLU A 110 -6.15 4.67 9.27
C GLU A 110 -6.67 5.69 10.30
N THR A 111 -6.10 6.90 10.32
CA THR A 111 -6.59 7.99 11.17
C THR A 111 -7.97 8.50 10.77
N ASP A 112 -8.22 8.68 9.46
CA ASP A 112 -9.54 9.02 8.92
C ASP A 112 -10.56 7.94 9.29
N TYR A 113 -10.16 6.67 9.16
CA TYR A 113 -10.97 5.52 9.55
C TYR A 113 -11.36 5.56 11.01
N ALA A 114 -10.39 5.60 11.92
CA ALA A 114 -10.65 5.62 13.36
C ALA A 114 -11.56 6.80 13.76
N THR A 115 -11.28 7.99 13.23
CA THR A 115 -12.05 9.21 13.54
C THR A 115 -13.49 9.13 13.03
N LEU A 116 -13.70 8.65 11.80
CA LEU A 116 -15.04 8.55 11.21
C LEU A 116 -15.84 7.41 11.84
N VAL A 117 -15.22 6.26 12.10
CA VAL A 117 -15.90 5.13 12.75
C VAL A 117 -16.39 5.52 14.14
N GLN A 118 -15.53 6.15 14.96
CA GLN A 118 -15.92 6.63 16.29
C GLN A 118 -17.04 7.69 16.23
N LYS A 119 -17.06 8.51 15.17
CA LYS A 119 -18.06 9.57 15.01
C LYS A 119 -19.43 9.05 14.59
N TYR A 120 -19.48 8.04 13.74
CA TYR A 120 -20.72 7.60 13.08
C TYR A 120 -21.33 6.34 13.69
N PHE A 121 -20.56 5.52 14.39
CA PHE A 121 -21.05 4.32 15.07
C PHE A 121 -21.22 4.52 16.57
N ASP A 122 -22.32 3.99 17.09
CA ASP A 122 -22.50 3.72 18.51
C ASP A 122 -22.06 2.28 18.82
N PHE A 123 -21.17 2.16 19.79
CA PHE A 123 -20.60 0.89 20.26
C PHE A 123 -21.14 0.50 21.66
N SER A 124 -22.23 1.12 22.11
CA SER A 124 -22.89 0.79 23.38
C SER A 124 -23.46 -0.63 23.43
N GLN A 125 -23.66 -1.25 22.27
CA GLN A 125 -24.17 -2.61 22.09
C GLN A 125 -23.11 -3.52 21.45
N PRO A 126 -23.23 -4.87 21.57
CA PRO A 126 -22.29 -5.80 20.94
C PRO A 126 -22.17 -5.62 19.42
N THR A 127 -23.27 -5.32 18.75
CA THR A 127 -23.29 -4.97 17.32
C THR A 127 -23.22 -3.44 17.17
N PRO A 128 -22.30 -2.91 16.36
CA PRO A 128 -22.20 -1.47 16.15
C PRO A 128 -23.43 -0.94 15.42
N VAL A 129 -23.98 0.18 15.91
CA VAL A 129 -25.17 0.81 15.33
C VAL A 129 -24.75 2.08 14.60
N LEU A 130 -25.05 2.17 13.31
CA LEU A 130 -24.80 3.35 12.51
C LEU A 130 -25.82 4.44 12.86
N THR A 131 -25.36 5.51 13.52
CA THR A 131 -26.23 6.59 14.01
C THR A 131 -26.81 7.44 12.88
N GLN A 132 -26.05 7.63 11.80
CA GLN A 132 -26.47 8.41 10.63
C GLN A 132 -25.63 8.04 9.40
N LEU A 133 -26.21 8.18 8.20
CA LEU A 133 -25.46 8.00 6.96
C LEU A 133 -24.63 9.28 6.66
N PRO A 134 -23.32 9.17 6.39
CA PRO A 134 -22.49 10.33 6.13
C PRO A 134 -22.80 10.96 4.78
N LYS A 135 -22.58 12.27 4.67
CA LYS A 135 -22.52 12.97 3.38
C LYS A 135 -21.13 12.81 2.76
N GLY A 136 -21.08 12.30 1.54
CA GLY A 136 -19.86 12.14 0.74
C GLY A 136 -19.34 10.70 0.70
N GLU A 137 -18.97 10.25 -0.50
CA GLU A 137 -18.66 8.84 -0.78
C GLU A 137 -17.41 8.33 -0.07
N LYS A 138 -16.34 9.15 0.07
CA LYS A 138 -15.15 8.75 0.83
C LYS A 138 -15.52 8.29 2.25
N LYS A 139 -16.35 9.08 2.95
CA LYS A 139 -16.81 8.74 4.31
C LYS A 139 -17.70 7.50 4.30
N LEU A 140 -18.60 7.38 3.32
CA LEU A 140 -19.44 6.20 3.18
C LEU A 140 -18.58 4.94 3.06
N ILE A 141 -17.62 4.93 2.12
CA ILE A 141 -16.68 3.83 1.93
C ILE A 141 -15.94 3.51 3.23
N THR A 142 -15.45 4.52 3.97
CA THR A 142 -14.82 4.31 5.28
C THR A 142 -15.72 3.53 6.25
N LEU A 143 -17.01 3.82 6.29
CA LEU A 143 -17.94 3.08 7.16
C LEU A 143 -18.22 1.67 6.65
N LEU A 144 -18.18 1.43 5.33
CA LEU A 144 -18.33 0.09 4.75
C LEU A 144 -17.19 -0.84 5.14
N TYR A 145 -15.94 -0.35 5.27
CA TYR A 145 -14.84 -1.14 5.86
C TYR A 145 -15.27 -1.71 7.21
N ARG A 146 -15.77 -0.86 8.11
CA ARG A 146 -16.19 -1.31 9.44
C ARG A 146 -17.38 -2.27 9.38
N ILE A 147 -18.37 -1.99 8.55
CA ILE A 147 -19.57 -2.85 8.42
C ILE A 147 -19.19 -4.24 7.89
N SER A 148 -18.24 -4.32 6.95
CA SER A 148 -17.79 -5.59 6.39
C SER A 148 -17.15 -6.51 7.44
N GLU A 149 -16.60 -5.95 8.53
CA GLU A 149 -16.04 -6.74 9.64
C GLU A 149 -17.11 -7.51 10.44
N GLU A 150 -18.39 -7.15 10.32
CA GLU A 150 -19.51 -7.91 10.90
C GLU A 150 -19.88 -9.15 10.05
N LEU A 151 -19.22 -9.33 8.89
CA LEU A 151 -19.35 -10.49 8.01
C LEU A 151 -18.07 -11.34 8.06
N ASP A 152 -18.27 -12.64 8.18
CA ASP A 152 -17.22 -13.66 8.22
C ASP A 152 -16.67 -13.90 6.81
N PHE A 153 -15.34 -14.09 6.72
CA PHE A 153 -14.73 -14.66 5.52
C PHE A 153 -15.08 -16.14 5.37
N ASP A 154 -15.04 -16.64 4.14
CA ASP A 154 -15.32 -18.03 3.78
C ASP A 154 -16.74 -18.52 4.15
N ARG A 155 -17.66 -17.57 4.41
CA ARG A 155 -19.05 -17.85 4.70
C ARG A 155 -19.97 -17.30 3.62
N HIS A 156 -20.91 -18.15 3.23
CA HIS A 156 -22.04 -17.80 2.39
C HIS A 156 -23.26 -17.45 3.24
N TYR A 157 -23.95 -16.39 2.87
CA TYR A 157 -25.13 -15.87 3.54
C TYR A 157 -26.30 -15.89 2.55
N SER A 158 -27.40 -16.50 2.96
CA SER A 158 -28.68 -16.29 2.28
C SER A 158 -29.17 -14.85 2.46
N THR A 159 -30.13 -14.42 1.63
CA THR A 159 -30.80 -13.12 1.77
C THR A 159 -31.34 -12.89 3.19
N ALA A 160 -31.87 -13.92 3.84
CA ALA A 160 -32.40 -13.81 5.19
C ALA A 160 -31.29 -13.59 6.24
N GLU A 161 -30.15 -14.28 6.08
CA GLU A 161 -29.01 -14.18 6.99
C GLU A 161 -28.30 -12.85 6.86
N ILE A 162 -27.98 -12.39 5.64
CA ILE A 162 -27.32 -11.09 5.47
C ILE A 162 -28.21 -9.95 6.01
N ASN A 163 -29.52 -10.04 5.78
CA ASN A 163 -30.47 -9.09 6.36
C ASN A 163 -30.48 -9.12 7.89
N SER A 164 -30.29 -10.29 8.51
CA SER A 164 -30.21 -10.40 9.97
C SER A 164 -28.94 -9.75 10.55
N VAL A 165 -27.84 -9.72 9.79
CA VAL A 165 -26.59 -9.04 10.16
C VAL A 165 -26.71 -7.52 9.97
N LEU A 166 -27.30 -7.07 8.85
CA LEU A 166 -27.31 -5.64 8.50
C LEU A 166 -28.43 -4.84 9.20
N LYS A 167 -29.57 -5.46 9.52
CA LYS A 167 -30.71 -4.78 10.18
C LYS A 167 -30.37 -4.12 11.52
N PRO A 168 -29.63 -4.77 12.44
CA PRO A 168 -29.22 -4.14 13.69
C PRO A 168 -28.27 -2.95 13.47
N ILE A 169 -27.50 -2.96 12.38
CA ILE A 169 -26.50 -1.92 12.08
C ILE A 169 -27.17 -0.65 11.57
N TYR A 170 -28.14 -0.74 10.65
CA TYR A 170 -28.82 0.43 10.10
C TYR A 170 -30.25 0.10 9.64
N PHE A 171 -31.17 1.04 9.87
CA PHE A 171 -32.59 0.84 9.57
C PHE A 171 -32.85 0.60 8.06
N ASP A 172 -32.12 1.28 7.18
CA ASP A 172 -32.14 1.08 5.74
C ASP A 172 -31.01 0.13 5.31
N TYR A 173 -31.11 -1.11 5.80
CA TYR A 173 -30.13 -2.17 5.54
C TYR A 173 -30.04 -2.54 4.04
N GLY A 174 -31.11 -2.35 3.26
CA GLY A 174 -31.09 -2.58 1.81
C GLY A 174 -30.18 -1.60 1.07
N LEU A 175 -30.14 -0.34 1.53
CA LEU A 175 -29.18 0.64 1.04
C LEU A 175 -27.73 0.24 1.39
N LEU A 176 -27.49 -0.24 2.61
CA LEU A 176 -26.16 -0.73 3.00
C LEU A 176 -25.72 -1.93 2.17
N GLU A 177 -26.60 -2.92 1.98
CA GLU A 177 -26.34 -4.09 1.15
C GLU A 177 -25.89 -3.67 -0.26
N ARG A 178 -26.63 -2.74 -0.88
CA ARG A 178 -26.28 -2.23 -2.21
C ARG A 178 -24.89 -1.61 -2.22
N TYR A 179 -24.54 -0.77 -1.23
CA TYR A 179 -23.22 -0.16 -1.18
C TYR A 179 -22.09 -1.15 -0.90
N LEU A 180 -22.31 -2.15 -0.03
CA LEU A 180 -21.33 -3.21 0.21
C LEU A 180 -21.00 -3.97 -1.08
N VAL A 181 -22.00 -4.20 -1.93
CA VAL A 181 -21.81 -4.83 -3.24
C VAL A 181 -21.16 -3.88 -4.25
N ASP A 182 -21.68 -2.67 -4.40
CA ASP A 182 -21.21 -1.68 -5.37
C ASP A 182 -19.75 -1.29 -5.15
N TYR A 183 -19.31 -1.20 -3.89
CA TYR A 183 -17.93 -0.88 -3.51
C TYR A 183 -17.05 -2.12 -3.27
N GLY A 184 -17.56 -3.31 -3.53
CA GLY A 184 -16.74 -4.52 -3.62
C GLY A 184 -16.31 -5.14 -2.29
N PHE A 185 -17.04 -4.89 -1.20
CA PHE A 185 -16.85 -5.57 0.08
C PHE A 185 -17.54 -6.95 0.10
N VAL A 186 -18.69 -7.04 -0.58
CA VAL A 186 -19.52 -8.25 -0.65
C VAL A 186 -19.80 -8.57 -2.12
N ALA A 187 -19.70 -9.85 -2.49
CA ALA A 187 -20.22 -10.34 -3.76
C ALA A 187 -21.56 -11.04 -3.54
N ARG A 188 -22.37 -11.12 -4.60
CA ARG A 188 -23.63 -11.86 -4.59
C ARG A 188 -23.89 -12.54 -5.92
N THR A 189 -24.71 -13.58 -5.91
CA THR A 189 -25.23 -14.19 -7.13
C THR A 189 -26.15 -13.22 -7.89
N PRO A 190 -26.29 -13.35 -9.23
CA PRO A 190 -27.16 -12.49 -10.02
C PRO A 190 -28.64 -12.52 -9.61
N ASP A 191 -29.10 -13.63 -9.02
CA ASP A 191 -30.44 -13.80 -8.48
C ASP A 191 -30.61 -13.26 -7.05
N GLY A 192 -29.53 -12.75 -6.43
CA GLY A 192 -29.54 -12.11 -5.12
C GLY A 192 -29.87 -13.06 -3.96
N ARG A 193 -29.63 -14.36 -4.14
CA ARG A 193 -29.96 -15.38 -3.12
C ARG A 193 -28.80 -15.76 -2.22
N ASP A 194 -27.58 -15.54 -2.69
CA ASP A 194 -26.36 -15.94 -2.00
C ASP A 194 -25.35 -14.78 -2.02
N TYR A 195 -24.72 -14.54 -0.87
CA TYR A 195 -23.83 -13.42 -0.60
C TYR A 195 -22.59 -13.90 0.16
N TRP A 196 -21.43 -13.33 -0.13
CA TRP A 196 -20.20 -13.64 0.61
C TRP A 196 -19.27 -12.44 0.64
N ARG A 197 -18.57 -12.28 1.75
CA ARG A 197 -17.54 -11.24 1.90
C ARG A 197 -16.36 -11.56 1.00
N ILE A 198 -15.89 -10.56 0.25
CA ILE A 198 -14.72 -10.69 -0.66
C ILE A 198 -13.57 -9.76 -0.26
N PHE A 199 -13.78 -8.92 0.76
CA PHE A 199 -12.82 -7.97 1.30
C PHE A 199 -13.25 -7.57 2.71
#